data_AF-A0A521GF35-F1
#
_entry.id   AF-A0A521GF35-F1
#
_cell.length_a   1.000
_cell.length_b   1.000
_cell.length_c   1.000
_cell.angle_alpha   90.00
_cell.angle_beta   90.00
_cell.angle_gamma   90.00
#
_symmetry.space_group_name_H-M   'P 1'
#
loop_
_entity.id
_entity.type
_entity.pdbx_description
1 polymer ?
#
loop_
_entity_poly.entity_id
_entity_poly.type
_entity_poly.pdbx_seq_one_letter_code
_entity_poly.pdbx_strand_id
1 'polypeptide(L)'
;MIHTYRLNGMHCTSCVGRVQQALEGVEGVKKAIVSLNPQEAVVSMGCHVDTAELDRAVQTAGSYSLTDEVEVIDKMKPPIVGAESTPQPAITAEPDQFSLTTYKPLLLIGAFIVGVVGLVELREGEFDWMRAMNNFMAGFFLVFSFFKLLNVQDFANSYRMYDIVAKAIPGYGLAYPFIELALGVAYLLNWNPLVTNTVTLVVMGVSLIGVVQSVLDKRKIQCACLGAVFNLPMSTVTIVEDSLMMAMAGLMLWTMLV
;
A
#
# COMPACT_ATOMS: atom_id res chain seq x y z
N MET A 1 -16.05 -31.62 -1.12
CA MET A 1 -16.52 -30.98 -2.37
C MET A 1 -16.19 -29.51 -2.32
N ILE A 2 -15.87 -28.86 -3.45
CA ILE A 2 -15.53 -27.43 -3.50
C ILE A 2 -16.51 -26.79 -4.47
N HIS A 3 -17.16 -25.72 -4.02
CA HIS A 3 -18.09 -24.92 -4.82
C HIS A 3 -17.68 -23.46 -4.79
N THR A 4 -17.94 -22.76 -5.90
CA THR A 4 -17.74 -21.32 -6.01
C THR A 4 -19.11 -20.66 -6.10
N TYR A 5 -19.33 -19.65 -5.28
CA TYR A 5 -20.57 -18.89 -5.22
C TYR A 5 -20.29 -17.43 -5.51
N ARG A 6 -21.25 -16.76 -6.13
CA ARG A 6 -21.20 -15.31 -6.30
C ARG A 6 -21.76 -14.62 -5.07
N LEU A 7 -21.10 -13.56 -4.64
CA LEU A 7 -21.52 -12.76 -3.49
C LEU A 7 -21.90 -11.35 -3.93
N ASN A 8 -22.91 -10.77 -3.27
CA ASN A 8 -23.28 -9.37 -3.41
C ASN A 8 -23.30 -8.65 -2.05
N GLY A 9 -23.13 -7.33 -2.07
CA GLY A 9 -23.21 -6.46 -0.89
C GLY A 9 -21.89 -6.27 -0.14
N MET A 10 -20.79 -6.87 -0.62
CA MET A 10 -19.46 -6.64 -0.05
C MET A 10 -18.81 -5.39 -0.68
N HIS A 11 -18.38 -4.46 0.16
CA HIS A 11 -17.76 -3.19 -0.28
C HIS A 11 -16.40 -2.91 0.36
N CYS A 12 -15.97 -3.71 1.33
CA CYS A 12 -14.69 -3.52 2.02
C CYS A 12 -14.16 -4.83 2.60
N THR A 13 -12.89 -4.81 3.00
CA THR A 13 -12.19 -5.97 3.59
C THR A 13 -12.84 -6.46 4.89
N SER A 14 -13.50 -5.58 5.67
CA SER A 14 -14.24 -6.01 6.86
C SER A 14 -15.54 -6.75 6.54
N CYS A 15 -16.12 -6.55 5.34
CA CYS A 15 -17.21 -7.39 4.85
C CYS A 15 -16.69 -8.79 4.51
N VAL A 16 -15.52 -8.89 3.85
CA VAL A 16 -14.88 -10.17 3.49
C VAL A 16 -14.67 -11.04 4.74
N GLY A 17 -14.06 -10.49 5.79
CA GLY A 17 -13.82 -11.22 7.03
C GLY A 17 -15.12 -11.70 7.71
N ARG A 18 -16.17 -10.87 7.74
CA ARG A 18 -17.47 -11.23 8.31
C ARG A 18 -18.16 -12.35 7.53
N VAL A 19 -18.16 -12.26 6.19
CA VAL A 19 -18.76 -13.28 5.32
C VAL A 19 -17.99 -14.59 5.41
N GLN A 20 -16.66 -14.56 5.41
CA GLN A 20 -15.84 -15.76 5.57
C GLN A 20 -16.11 -16.46 6.91
N GLN A 21 -16.14 -15.70 8.01
CA GLN A 21 -16.44 -16.24 9.33
C GLN A 21 -17.85 -16.83 9.41
N ALA A 22 -18.84 -16.21 8.76
CA ALA A 22 -20.20 -16.72 8.70
C ALA A 22 -20.28 -18.06 7.96
N LEU A 23 -19.59 -18.18 6.82
CA LEU A 23 -19.56 -19.42 6.03
C LEU A 23 -18.80 -20.54 6.75
N GLU A 24 -17.69 -20.24 7.41
CA GLU A 24 -16.93 -21.21 8.21
C GLU A 24 -17.68 -21.67 9.47
N GLY A 25 -18.69 -20.90 9.91
CA GLY A 25 -19.57 -21.27 11.02
C GLY A 25 -20.68 -22.25 10.67
N VAL A 26 -20.92 -22.54 9.38
CA VAL A 26 -21.96 -23.47 8.93
C VAL A 26 -21.49 -24.91 9.08
N GLU A 27 -22.32 -25.76 9.70
CA GLU A 27 -22.01 -27.17 9.88
C GLU A 27 -21.86 -27.86 8.52
N GLY A 28 -20.75 -28.58 8.32
CA GLY A 28 -20.43 -29.20 7.03
C GLY A 28 -19.46 -28.40 6.16
N VAL A 29 -19.23 -27.10 6.44
CA VAL A 29 -18.17 -26.32 5.80
C VAL A 29 -16.82 -26.59 6.49
N LYS A 30 -15.82 -26.99 5.71
CA LYS A 30 -14.44 -27.20 6.20
C LYS A 30 -13.56 -25.97 6.06
N LYS A 31 -13.79 -25.17 5.02
CA LYS A 31 -13.01 -23.97 4.73
C LYS A 31 -13.77 -23.06 3.77
N ALA A 32 -13.76 -21.75 4.01
CA ALA A 32 -14.26 -20.77 3.04
C ALA A 32 -13.16 -19.75 2.70
N ILE A 33 -13.08 -19.35 1.44
CA ILE A 33 -12.19 -18.27 0.98
C ILE A 33 -13.07 -17.26 0.26
N VAL A 34 -13.07 -16.02 0.72
CA VAL A 34 -13.91 -14.95 0.17
C VAL A 34 -13.03 -13.88 -0.48
N SER A 35 -13.42 -13.46 -1.68
CA SER A 35 -12.73 -12.45 -2.47
C SER A 35 -13.65 -11.24 -2.71
N LEU A 36 -13.07 -10.03 -2.78
CA LEU A 36 -13.81 -8.81 -3.12
C LEU A 36 -13.73 -8.47 -4.62
N ASN A 37 -12.70 -8.99 -5.31
CA ASN A 37 -12.48 -8.80 -6.75
C ASN A 37 -11.91 -10.11 -7.34
N PRO A 38 -12.74 -10.96 -7.96
CA PRO A 38 -14.20 -10.87 -8.07
C PRO A 38 -14.92 -11.11 -6.73
N GLN A 39 -16.19 -10.70 -6.62
CA GLN A 39 -17.01 -10.93 -5.42
C GLN A 39 -17.50 -12.37 -5.39
N GLU A 40 -16.66 -13.26 -4.85
CA GLU A 40 -16.87 -14.70 -4.88
C GLU A 40 -16.49 -15.35 -3.55
N ALA A 41 -17.15 -16.46 -3.24
CA ALA A 41 -16.80 -17.35 -2.14
C ALA A 41 -16.50 -18.75 -2.68
N VAL A 42 -15.30 -19.24 -2.41
CA VAL A 42 -14.91 -20.63 -2.65
C VAL A 42 -15.08 -21.39 -1.35
N VAL A 43 -16.04 -22.32 -1.30
CA VAL A 43 -16.40 -23.07 -0.11
C VAL A 43 -16.05 -24.54 -0.29
N SER A 44 -15.22 -25.06 0.61
CA SER A 44 -14.89 -26.48 0.71
C SER A 44 -15.74 -27.12 1.79
N MET A 45 -16.52 -28.13 1.43
CA MET A 45 -17.46 -28.82 2.32
C MET A 45 -17.11 -30.29 2.51
N GLY A 46 -17.38 -30.79 3.71
CA GLY A 46 -17.27 -32.21 4.10
C GLY A 46 -18.49 -33.03 3.68
N CYS A 47 -19.68 -32.46 3.80
CA CYS A 47 -20.96 -32.97 3.29
C CYS A 47 -21.60 -31.88 2.42
N HIS A 48 -22.60 -32.24 1.62
CA HIS A 48 -23.34 -31.24 0.84
C HIS A 48 -24.15 -30.34 1.78
N VAL A 49 -23.95 -29.03 1.67
CA VAL A 49 -24.73 -27.99 2.35
C VAL A 49 -25.55 -27.26 1.30
N ASP A 50 -26.82 -27.03 1.57
CA ASP A 50 -27.73 -26.37 0.63
C ASP A 50 -27.32 -24.88 0.46
N THR A 51 -27.33 -24.39 -0.78
CA THR A 51 -27.01 -22.99 -1.08
C THR A 51 -27.90 -22.02 -0.29
N ALA A 52 -29.18 -22.36 -0.06
CA ALA A 52 -30.09 -21.55 0.75
C ALA A 52 -29.66 -21.46 2.22
N GLU A 53 -28.99 -22.49 2.75
CA GLU A 53 -28.45 -22.47 4.11
C GLU A 53 -27.22 -21.55 4.21
N LEU A 54 -26.34 -21.60 3.21
CA LEU A 54 -25.18 -20.70 3.10
C LEU A 54 -25.60 -19.25 2.91
N ASP A 55 -26.61 -18.99 2.07
CA ASP A 55 -27.19 -17.66 1.85
C ASP A 55 -27.78 -17.09 3.15
N ARG A 56 -28.51 -17.90 3.93
CA ARG A 56 -29.03 -17.49 5.24
C ARG A 56 -27.92 -17.19 6.24
N ALA A 57 -26.84 -17.96 6.24
CA ALA A 57 -25.70 -17.72 7.12
C ALA A 57 -25.04 -16.36 6.84
N VAL A 58 -24.83 -16.02 5.56
CA VAL A 58 -24.24 -14.73 5.19
C VAL A 58 -25.21 -13.57 5.41
N GLN A 59 -26.52 -13.76 5.19
CA GLN A 59 -27.54 -12.75 5.51
C GLN A 59 -27.62 -12.42 7.01
N THR A 60 -27.30 -13.40 7.87
CA THR A 60 -27.25 -13.17 9.32
C THR A 60 -26.03 -12.31 9.71
N ALA A 61 -24.96 -12.35 8.91
CA ALA A 61 -23.75 -11.55 9.13
C ALA A 61 -23.86 -10.11 8.58
N GLY A 62 -24.88 -9.80 7.79
CA GLY A 62 -25.14 -8.48 7.22
C GLY A 62 -26.04 -8.54 5.98
N SER A 63 -26.23 -7.40 5.31
CA SER A 63 -27.01 -7.33 4.06
C SER A 63 -26.25 -7.90 2.85
N TYR A 64 -25.88 -9.18 2.92
CA TYR A 64 -25.18 -9.93 1.87
C TYR A 64 -26.11 -10.94 1.22
N SER A 65 -25.86 -11.30 -0.04
CA SER A 65 -26.54 -12.42 -0.70
C SER A 65 -25.55 -13.31 -1.44
N LEU A 66 -25.84 -14.60 -1.45
CA LEU A 66 -25.04 -15.66 -2.05
C LEU A 66 -25.87 -16.40 -3.09
N THR A 67 -25.37 -16.48 -4.33
CA THR A 67 -26.06 -17.16 -5.44
C THR A 67 -25.16 -18.17 -6.14
N ASP A 68 -25.78 -19.21 -6.70
CA ASP A 68 -25.13 -20.32 -7.41
C ASP A 68 -24.59 -19.97 -8.81
N GLU A 69 -24.62 -18.69 -9.23
CA GLU A 69 -24.15 -18.31 -10.56
C GLU A 69 -22.63 -18.25 -10.64
N VAL A 70 -22.02 -19.30 -11.18
CA VAL A 70 -20.76 -19.21 -11.93
C VAL A 70 -20.86 -20.08 -13.19
N GLU A 71 -20.73 -19.45 -14.36
CA GLU A 71 -20.52 -20.11 -15.65
C GLU A 71 -19.35 -21.09 -15.55
N VAL A 72 -19.62 -22.35 -15.89
CA VAL A 72 -18.62 -23.41 -16.01
C VAL A 72 -17.66 -23.04 -17.15
N ILE A 73 -16.49 -22.50 -16.83
CA ILE A 73 -15.35 -22.58 -17.75
C ILE A 73 -14.78 -23.99 -17.59
N ASP A 74 -14.89 -24.72 -18.69
CA ASP A 74 -14.84 -26.16 -18.82
C ASP A 74 -13.49 -26.79 -18.38
N LYS A 75 -13.62 -27.90 -17.62
CA LYS A 75 -12.65 -28.97 -17.30
C LYS A 75 -11.53 -28.71 -16.28
N MET A 76 -11.78 -29.16 -15.05
CA MET A 76 -10.75 -29.81 -14.23
C MET A 76 -11.26 -31.18 -13.76
N LYS A 77 -10.59 -32.23 -14.26
CA LYS A 77 -10.74 -33.64 -13.90
C LYS A 77 -10.48 -33.84 -12.39
N PRO A 78 -11.21 -34.73 -11.68
CA PRO A 78 -11.09 -34.87 -10.24
C PRO A 78 -9.72 -35.40 -9.81
N PRO A 79 -9.22 -35.04 -8.61
CA PRO A 79 -7.88 -35.42 -8.18
C PRO A 79 -7.85 -36.91 -7.79
N ILE A 80 -7.02 -37.68 -8.47
CA ILE A 80 -6.64 -39.02 -8.04
C ILE A 80 -5.53 -38.86 -6.99
N VAL A 81 -5.80 -39.38 -5.80
CA VAL A 81 -4.82 -39.58 -4.73
C VAL A 81 -3.80 -40.61 -5.22
N GLY A 82 -2.55 -40.20 -5.39
CA GLY A 82 -1.46 -41.08 -5.77
C GLY A 82 -0.19 -40.30 -6.06
N ALA A 83 0.88 -40.64 -5.34
CA ALA A 83 2.18 -39.99 -5.39
C ALA A 83 2.76 -39.95 -6.81
N GLU A 84 3.31 -38.80 -7.19
CA GLU A 84 4.60 -38.67 -7.88
C GLU A 84 4.97 -37.19 -8.00
N SER A 85 6.20 -36.89 -7.60
CA SER A 85 6.82 -35.56 -7.66
C SER A 85 7.13 -35.21 -9.11
N THR A 86 6.21 -34.52 -9.77
CA THR A 86 6.43 -33.93 -11.09
C THR A 86 6.66 -32.42 -10.95
N PRO A 87 7.69 -31.83 -11.58
CA PRO A 87 8.00 -30.41 -11.42
C PRO A 87 6.80 -29.52 -11.82
N GLN A 88 6.45 -28.58 -10.93
CA GLN A 88 5.49 -27.51 -11.22
C GLN A 88 5.81 -26.85 -12.56
N PRO A 89 4.83 -26.66 -13.47
CA PRO A 89 4.99 -25.72 -14.57
C PRO A 89 5.27 -24.36 -13.94
N ALA A 90 6.39 -23.75 -14.36
CA ALA A 90 6.75 -22.41 -13.97
C ALA A 90 5.56 -21.48 -14.23
N ILE A 91 5.05 -20.88 -13.17
CA ILE A 91 4.21 -19.69 -13.25
C ILE A 91 5.10 -18.65 -13.94
N THR A 92 4.96 -18.50 -15.25
CA THR A 92 5.44 -17.31 -15.94
C THR A 92 4.62 -16.18 -15.35
N ALA A 93 5.23 -15.45 -14.41
CA ALA A 93 4.76 -14.15 -13.98
C ALA A 93 4.49 -13.35 -15.26
N GLU A 94 3.23 -13.00 -15.48
CA GLU A 94 2.93 -11.96 -16.46
C GLU A 94 3.79 -10.74 -16.07
N PRO A 95 4.52 -10.15 -17.02
CA PRO A 95 5.36 -9.00 -16.71
C PRO A 95 4.47 -7.89 -16.12
N ASP A 96 4.89 -7.35 -14.97
CA ASP A 96 4.28 -6.19 -14.31
C ASP A 96 3.98 -5.12 -15.36
N GLN A 97 2.73 -5.06 -15.84
CA GLN A 97 2.34 -3.99 -16.73
C GLN A 97 2.32 -2.71 -15.91
N PHE A 98 3.23 -1.80 -16.23
CA PHE A 98 3.24 -0.45 -15.70
C PHE A 98 1.91 0.22 -16.05
N SER A 99 0.95 0.15 -15.13
CA SER A 99 -0.37 0.75 -15.32
C SER A 99 -0.36 2.16 -14.74
N LEU A 100 -0.46 3.15 -15.63
CA LEU A 100 -0.60 4.56 -15.24
C LEU A 100 -1.80 4.83 -14.33
N THR A 101 -2.81 3.96 -14.34
CA THR A 101 -3.99 4.10 -13.47
C THR A 101 -3.64 3.93 -11.99
N THR A 102 -2.65 3.11 -11.67
CA THR A 102 -2.18 2.89 -10.29
C THR A 102 -1.44 4.12 -9.76
N TYR A 103 -0.61 4.76 -10.61
CA TYR A 103 0.23 5.92 -10.22
C TYR A 103 -0.45 7.29 -10.38
N LYS A 104 -1.65 7.35 -10.99
CA LYS A 104 -2.40 8.59 -11.21
C LYS A 104 -2.51 9.51 -9.98
N PRO A 105 -2.79 9.02 -8.76
CA PRO A 105 -2.89 9.88 -7.57
C PRO A 105 -1.57 10.55 -7.23
N LEU A 106 -0.46 9.80 -7.31
CA LEU A 106 0.88 10.30 -7.04
C LEU A 106 1.31 11.33 -8.08
N LEU A 107 1.04 11.06 -9.36
CA LEU A 107 1.31 12.02 -10.43
C LEU A 107 0.49 13.30 -10.26
N LEU A 108 -0.76 13.20 -9.82
CA LEU A 108 -1.59 14.35 -9.53
C LEU A 108 -0.99 15.18 -8.38
N ILE A 109 -0.59 14.55 -7.28
CA ILE A 109 0.08 15.23 -6.16
C ILE A 109 1.34 15.95 -6.64
N GLY A 110 2.21 15.26 -7.39
CA GLY A 110 3.42 15.85 -7.95
C GLY A 110 3.12 17.04 -8.86
N ALA A 111 2.11 16.94 -9.73
CA ALA A 111 1.68 18.03 -10.60
C ALA A 111 1.18 19.25 -9.80
N PHE A 112 0.42 19.03 -8.71
CA PHE A 112 -0.02 20.11 -7.84
C PHE A 112 1.13 20.79 -7.12
N ILE A 113 2.10 20.02 -6.59
CA ILE A 113 3.29 20.58 -5.92
C ILE A 113 4.11 21.41 -6.92
N VAL A 114 4.42 20.86 -8.10
CA VAL A 114 5.15 21.57 -9.15
C VAL A 114 4.39 22.82 -9.62
N GLY A 115 3.06 22.73 -9.74
CA GLY A 115 2.21 23.87 -10.09
C GLY A 115 2.28 24.98 -9.04
N VAL A 116 2.20 24.65 -7.74
CA VAL A 116 2.35 25.62 -6.65
C VAL A 116 3.75 26.24 -6.66
N VAL A 117 4.81 25.45 -6.81
CA VAL A 117 6.18 25.96 -6.92
C VAL A 117 6.31 26.91 -8.10
N GLY A 118 5.79 26.54 -9.27
CA GLY A 118 5.79 27.40 -10.45
C GLY A 118 5.04 28.72 -10.23
N LEU A 119 3.89 28.68 -9.55
CA LEU A 119 3.14 29.90 -9.19
C LEU A 119 3.91 30.78 -8.19
N VAL A 120 4.64 30.18 -7.25
CA VAL A 120 5.50 30.94 -6.32
C VAL A 120 6.64 31.62 -7.08
N GLU A 121 7.34 30.91 -7.97
CA GLU A 121 8.41 31.51 -8.78
C GLU A 121 7.88 32.61 -9.72
N LEU A 122 6.68 32.43 -10.30
CA LEU A 122 6.02 33.46 -11.11
C LEU A 122 5.65 34.70 -10.29
N ARG A 123 5.26 34.52 -9.02
CA ARG A 123 4.94 35.64 -8.11
C ARG A 123 6.18 36.47 -7.78
N GLU A 124 7.31 35.81 -7.57
CA GLU A 124 8.58 36.47 -7.21
C GLU A 124 9.25 37.14 -8.42
N GLY A 125 8.91 36.74 -9.65
CA GLY A 125 9.32 37.41 -10.89
C GLY A 125 10.70 37.03 -11.41
N GLU A 126 11.53 36.38 -10.59
CA GLU A 126 12.77 35.73 -11.01
C GLU A 126 12.74 34.27 -10.58
N PHE A 127 13.22 33.38 -11.45
CA PHE A 127 13.28 31.95 -11.14
C PHE A 127 14.53 31.63 -10.33
N ASP A 128 14.35 31.18 -9.09
CA ASP A 128 15.41 30.76 -8.19
C ASP A 128 15.30 29.25 -7.92
N TRP A 129 16.32 28.50 -8.34
CA TRP A 129 16.35 27.04 -8.17
C TRP A 129 16.33 26.61 -6.70
N MET A 130 16.97 27.38 -5.81
CA MET A 130 17.07 27.05 -4.40
C MET A 130 15.72 27.21 -3.70
N ARG A 131 15.03 28.31 -3.99
CA ARG A 131 13.66 28.57 -3.52
C ARG A 131 12.68 27.56 -4.11
N ALA A 132 12.79 27.24 -5.40
CA ALA A 132 11.95 26.24 -6.04
C ALA A 132 12.11 24.85 -5.39
N MET A 133 13.35 24.42 -5.15
CA MET A 133 13.65 23.16 -4.44
C MET A 133 13.11 23.18 -3.01
N ASN A 134 13.36 24.26 -2.27
CA ASN A 134 12.87 24.43 -0.90
C ASN A 134 11.34 24.33 -0.81
N ASN A 135 10.61 25.00 -1.70
CA ASN A 135 9.15 24.96 -1.77
C ASN A 135 8.63 23.59 -2.23
N PHE A 136 9.33 22.92 -3.15
CA PHE A 136 8.99 21.57 -3.57
C PHE A 136 9.09 20.60 -2.40
N MET A 137 10.21 20.64 -1.65
CA MET A 137 10.42 19.80 -0.46
C MET A 137 9.39 20.08 0.63
N ALA A 138 9.04 21.35 0.86
CA ALA A 138 7.97 21.72 1.78
C ALA A 138 6.64 21.07 1.39
N GLY A 139 6.18 21.29 0.15
CA GLY A 139 4.93 20.73 -0.34
C GLY A 139 4.92 19.20 -0.30
N PHE A 140 6.04 18.59 -0.65
CA PHE A 140 6.20 17.14 -0.63
C PHE A 140 6.04 16.57 0.79
N PHE A 141 6.83 17.04 1.75
CA PHE A 141 6.76 16.54 3.13
C PHE A 141 5.39 16.78 3.77
N LEU A 142 4.78 17.96 3.54
CA LEU A 142 3.46 18.27 4.09
C LEU A 142 2.38 17.32 3.55
N VAL A 143 2.37 17.06 2.24
CA VAL A 143 1.36 16.20 1.61
C VAL A 143 1.57 14.74 2.00
N PHE A 144 2.81 14.23 1.98
CA PHE A 144 3.09 12.84 2.34
C PHE A 144 2.89 12.57 3.83
N SER A 145 3.24 13.53 4.69
CA SER A 145 2.91 13.46 6.12
C SER A 145 1.40 13.39 6.33
N PHE A 146 0.61 14.21 5.62
CA PHE A 146 -0.85 14.18 5.70
C PHE A 146 -1.42 12.78 5.39
N PHE A 147 -0.97 12.13 4.32
CA PHE A 147 -1.44 10.77 4.00
C PHE A 147 -1.08 9.75 5.08
N LYS A 148 0.11 9.88 5.69
CA LYS A 148 0.53 9.02 6.80
C LYS A 148 -0.29 9.29 8.08
N LEU A 149 -0.69 10.55 8.31
CA LEU A 149 -1.51 10.97 9.44
C LEU A 149 -2.97 10.52 9.34
N LEU A 150 -3.49 10.21 8.14
CA LEU A 150 -4.84 9.66 7.98
C LEU A 150 -5.03 8.36 8.75
N ASN A 151 -3.97 7.55 8.88
CA ASN A 151 -4.00 6.33 9.67
C ASN A 151 -2.61 5.98 10.22
N VAL A 152 -2.24 6.65 11.31
CA VAL A 152 -0.90 6.56 11.92
C VAL A 152 -0.56 5.16 12.38
N GLN A 153 -1.49 4.44 13.02
CA GLN A 153 -1.26 3.07 13.51
C GLN A 153 -0.88 2.12 12.38
N ASP A 154 -1.64 2.21 11.30
CA ASP A 154 -1.50 1.37 10.13
C ASP A 154 -0.25 1.68 9.32
N PHE A 155 0.05 2.97 9.16
CA PHE A 155 1.33 3.42 8.65
C PHE A 155 2.48 2.85 9.50
N ALA A 156 2.46 3.02 10.82
CA ALA A 156 3.52 2.56 11.72
C ALA A 156 3.67 1.02 11.68
N ASN A 157 2.59 0.27 11.56
CA ASN A 157 2.63 -1.19 11.39
C ASN A 157 3.33 -1.59 10.09
N SER A 158 2.98 -0.97 8.97
CA SER A 158 3.63 -1.22 7.68
C SER A 158 5.08 -0.75 7.65
N TYR A 159 5.36 0.44 8.19
CA TYR A 159 6.68 1.07 8.17
C TYR A 159 7.72 0.24 8.92
N ARG A 160 7.33 -0.39 10.04
CA ARG A 160 8.18 -1.33 10.80
C ARG A 160 8.64 -2.57 10.01
N MET A 161 7.96 -2.93 8.93
CA MET A 161 8.30 -4.11 8.15
C MET A 161 9.59 -3.91 7.32
N TYR A 162 9.93 -2.66 6.98
CA TYR A 162 11.05 -2.34 6.11
C TYR A 162 12.01 -1.28 6.67
N ASP A 163 11.57 -0.37 7.54
CA ASP A 163 12.47 0.64 8.12
C ASP A 163 13.32 0.09 9.27
N ILE A 164 14.62 0.40 9.25
CA ILE A 164 15.62 -0.15 10.18
C ILE A 164 15.36 0.36 11.60
N VAL A 165 15.04 1.65 11.75
CA VAL A 165 14.86 2.29 13.06
C VAL A 165 13.51 1.93 13.66
N ALA A 166 12.46 1.93 12.85
CA ALA A 166 11.11 1.54 13.28
C ALA A 166 11.08 0.08 13.74
N LYS A 167 11.84 -0.80 13.08
CA LYS A 167 11.98 -2.21 13.49
C LYS A 167 12.64 -2.34 14.86
N ALA A 168 13.62 -1.49 15.18
CA ALA A 168 14.29 -1.48 16.48
C ALA A 168 13.48 -0.76 17.57
N ILE A 169 12.80 0.33 17.22
CA ILE A 169 12.08 1.22 18.13
C ILE A 169 10.65 1.41 17.62
N PRO A 170 9.65 0.67 18.13
CA PRO A 170 8.28 0.75 17.63
C PRO A 170 7.66 2.15 17.72
N GLY A 171 8.07 2.95 18.73
CA GLY A 171 7.63 4.33 18.87
C GLY A 171 8.10 5.26 17.74
N TYR A 172 9.21 4.93 17.06
CA TYR A 172 9.72 5.73 15.95
C TYR A 172 8.73 5.74 14.76
N GLY A 173 8.13 4.59 14.44
CA GLY A 173 7.13 4.51 13.37
C GLY A 173 5.87 5.36 13.62
N LEU A 174 5.51 5.56 14.89
CA LEU A 174 4.41 6.46 15.29
C LEU A 174 4.82 7.94 15.23
N ALA A 175 6.09 8.24 15.52
CA ALA A 175 6.61 9.60 15.48
C ALA A 175 6.92 10.08 14.05
N TYR A 176 7.27 9.17 13.14
CA TYR A 176 7.76 9.49 11.80
C TYR A 176 6.84 10.41 10.97
N PRO A 177 5.50 10.23 10.92
CA PRO A 177 4.62 11.17 10.21
C PRO A 177 4.74 12.61 10.75
N PHE A 178 4.98 12.78 12.05
CA PHE A 178 5.18 14.08 12.66
C PHE A 178 6.57 14.65 12.40
N ILE A 179 7.59 13.80 12.24
CA ILE A 179 8.93 14.22 11.81
C ILE A 179 8.84 14.82 10.40
N GLU A 180 8.16 14.15 9.47
CA GLU A 180 7.94 14.68 8.12
C GLU A 180 7.09 15.97 8.14
N LEU A 181 6.05 16.03 8.97
CA LEU A 181 5.28 17.27 9.15
C LEU A 181 6.19 18.42 9.57
N ALA A 182 7.03 18.18 10.58
CA ALA A 182 7.95 19.18 11.11
C ALA A 182 8.98 19.61 10.05
N LEU A 183 9.52 18.67 9.26
CA LEU A 183 10.42 18.99 8.14
C LEU A 183 9.70 19.83 7.07
N GLY A 184 8.48 19.46 6.69
CA GLY A 184 7.69 20.22 5.71
C GLY A 184 7.41 21.66 6.16
N VAL A 185 7.07 21.84 7.44
CA VAL A 185 6.92 23.17 8.05
C VAL A 185 8.25 23.92 8.10
N ALA A 186 9.35 23.26 8.46
CA ALA A 186 10.67 23.88 8.52
C ALA A 186 11.14 24.37 7.14
N TYR A 187 10.97 23.57 6.08
CA TYR A 187 11.22 23.99 4.71
C TYR A 187 10.32 25.18 4.31
N LEU A 188 9.02 25.11 4.60
CA LEU A 188 8.09 26.19 4.24
C LEU A 188 8.43 27.52 4.90
N LEU A 189 8.87 27.49 6.16
CA LEU A 189 9.28 28.66 6.91
C LEU A 189 10.74 29.07 6.66
N ASN A 190 11.48 28.29 5.85
CA ASN A 190 12.91 28.43 5.67
C ASN A 190 13.68 28.46 7.02
N TRP A 191 13.24 27.64 7.98
CA TRP A 191 13.82 27.56 9.31
C TRP A 191 15.16 26.86 9.25
N ASN A 192 16.23 27.57 9.63
CA ASN A 192 17.63 27.10 9.66
C ASN A 192 17.95 26.04 8.58
N PRO A 193 18.15 26.46 7.31
CA PRO A 193 18.26 25.53 6.19
C PRO A 193 19.41 24.53 6.33
N LEU A 194 20.50 24.89 7.01
CA LEU A 194 21.61 23.97 7.28
C LEU A 194 21.15 22.79 8.14
N VAL A 195 20.45 23.07 9.25
CA VAL A 195 19.93 22.04 10.15
C VAL A 195 18.84 21.23 9.45
N THR A 196 17.88 21.89 8.80
CA THR A 196 16.76 21.23 8.14
C THR A 196 17.24 20.26 7.06
N ASN A 197 18.12 20.69 6.15
CA ASN A 197 18.65 19.81 5.11
C ASN A 197 19.52 18.67 5.67
N THR A 198 20.29 18.91 6.74
CA THR A 198 21.10 17.87 7.38
C THR A 198 20.21 16.79 8.01
N VAL A 199 19.17 17.21 8.73
CA VAL A 199 18.20 16.27 9.32
C VAL A 199 17.48 15.49 8.22
N THR A 200 17.05 16.16 7.15
CA THR A 200 16.41 15.49 6.01
C THR A 200 17.31 14.44 5.38
N LEU A 201 18.59 14.74 5.13
CA LEU A 201 19.54 13.75 4.60
C LEU A 201 19.66 12.52 5.50
N VAL A 202 19.75 12.72 6.81
CA VAL A 202 19.88 11.62 7.77
C VAL A 202 18.62 10.78 7.82
N VAL A 203 17.45 11.41 7.99
CA VAL A 203 16.16 10.71 8.13
C VAL A 203 15.82 9.95 6.84
N MET A 204 15.90 10.60 5.68
CA MET A 204 15.62 9.98 4.39
C MET A 204 16.66 8.90 4.04
N GLY A 205 17.93 9.13 4.36
CA GLY A 205 18.99 8.14 4.12
C GLY A 205 18.78 6.85 4.90
N VAL A 206 18.41 6.96 6.18
CA VAL A 206 18.11 5.78 7.01
C VAL A 206 16.88 5.02 6.48
N SER A 207 15.82 5.73 6.10
CA SER A 207 14.62 5.16 5.47
C SER A 207 14.95 4.42 4.17
N LEU A 208 15.70 5.08 3.27
CA LEU A 208 16.07 4.53 1.97
C LEU A 208 16.88 3.22 2.12
N ILE A 209 17.83 3.17 3.04
CA ILE A 209 18.62 1.94 3.29
C ILE A 209 17.68 0.79 3.70
N GLY A 210 16.71 1.05 4.58
CA GLY A 210 15.73 0.04 5.00
C GLY A 210 14.86 -0.46 3.86
N VAL A 211 14.31 0.45 3.06
CA VAL A 211 13.46 0.09 1.91
C VAL A 211 14.25 -0.67 0.84
N VAL A 212 15.46 -0.22 0.50
CA VAL A 212 16.33 -0.91 -0.47
C VAL A 212 16.67 -2.33 0.01
N GLN A 213 17.05 -2.51 1.28
CA GLN A 213 17.28 -3.84 1.85
C GLN A 213 16.02 -4.72 1.76
N SER A 214 14.85 -4.17 2.07
CA SER A 214 13.59 -4.91 2.00
C SER A 214 13.24 -5.36 0.58
N VAL A 215 13.52 -4.55 -0.44
CA VAL A 215 13.30 -4.91 -1.86
C VAL A 215 14.28 -6.00 -2.30
N LEU A 216 15.55 -5.86 -1.93
CA LEU A 216 16.60 -6.84 -2.25
C LEU A 216 16.34 -8.20 -1.60
N ASP A 217 15.79 -8.22 -0.39
CA ASP A 217 15.45 -9.43 0.36
C ASP A 217 14.27 -10.24 -0.24
N LYS A 218 13.62 -9.75 -1.32
CA LYS A 218 12.42 -10.35 -1.93
C LYS A 218 11.33 -10.76 -0.93
N ARG A 219 11.28 -10.12 0.24
CA ARG A 219 10.23 -10.39 1.23
C ARG A 219 8.93 -9.85 0.64
N LYS A 220 8.00 -10.75 0.33
CA LYS A 220 6.62 -10.41 0.01
C LYS A 220 5.98 -9.83 1.26
N ILE A 221 6.13 -8.52 1.46
CA ILE A 221 5.46 -7.81 2.56
C ILE A 221 3.97 -7.86 2.27
N GLN A 222 3.26 -8.66 3.05
CA GLN A 222 1.80 -8.66 3.10
C GLN A 222 1.37 -7.36 3.77
N CYS A 223 0.81 -6.46 2.97
CA CYS A 223 0.47 -5.10 3.34
C CYS A 223 -0.63 -5.04 4.41
N ALA A 224 -0.35 -4.35 5.51
CA ALA A 224 -1.37 -3.80 6.38
C ALA A 224 -1.42 -2.29 6.14
N CYS A 225 -2.39 -1.89 5.30
CA CYS A 225 -3.22 -0.69 5.55
C CYS A 225 -3.01 0.62 4.74
N LEU A 226 -2.11 0.69 3.75
CA LEU A 226 -2.14 1.79 2.75
C LEU A 226 -2.17 1.31 1.29
N GLY A 227 -2.40 0.01 1.07
CA GLY A 227 -2.73 -0.55 -0.24
C GLY A 227 -4.21 -0.34 -0.64
N ALA A 228 -5.07 0.01 0.31
CA ALA A 228 -6.52 0.00 0.11
C ALA A 228 -7.09 1.23 -0.62
N VAL A 229 -6.36 2.36 -0.66
CA VAL A 229 -6.84 3.56 -1.36
C VAL A 229 -6.21 3.68 -2.76
N PHE A 230 -4.98 3.17 -2.97
CA PHE A 230 -4.24 3.37 -4.24
C PHE A 230 -3.47 2.15 -4.82
N ASN A 231 -3.47 0.97 -4.18
CA ASN A 231 -2.89 -0.27 -4.75
C ASN A 231 -1.47 -0.14 -5.36
N LEU A 232 -0.64 0.74 -4.80
CA LEU A 232 0.71 1.02 -5.31
C LEU A 232 1.75 0.09 -4.67
N PRO A 233 2.76 -0.38 -5.44
CA PRO A 233 3.93 -1.04 -4.88
C PRO A 233 4.73 0.00 -4.07
N MET A 234 4.45 0.05 -2.77
CA MET A 234 4.98 1.05 -1.84
C MET A 234 6.49 1.16 -1.88
N SER A 235 7.18 0.03 -2.04
CA SER A 235 8.64 0.00 -2.02
C SER A 235 9.29 0.75 -3.18
N THR A 236 8.73 0.69 -4.40
CA THR A 236 9.34 1.30 -5.58
C THR A 236 9.13 2.81 -5.59
N VAL A 237 7.95 3.26 -5.16
CA VAL A 237 7.64 4.69 -5.04
C VAL A 237 8.50 5.33 -3.97
N THR A 238 8.58 4.73 -2.78
CA THR A 238 9.35 5.29 -1.67
C THR A 238 10.84 5.38 -1.98
N ILE A 239 11.42 4.43 -2.74
CA ILE A 239 12.81 4.54 -3.19
C ILE A 239 13.02 5.80 -4.05
N VAL A 240 12.12 6.07 -4.99
CA VAL A 240 12.22 7.24 -5.88
C VAL A 240 12.04 8.53 -5.09
N GLU A 241 11.06 8.57 -4.19
CA GLU A 241 10.78 9.67 -3.26
C GLU A 241 11.99 9.99 -2.37
N ASP A 242 12.47 9.03 -1.58
CA ASP A 242 13.55 9.24 -0.61
C ASP A 242 14.84 9.67 -1.34
N SER A 243 15.14 9.04 -2.49
CA SER A 243 16.31 9.40 -3.31
C SER A 243 16.22 10.82 -3.85
N LEU A 244 15.04 11.25 -4.32
CA LEU A 244 14.81 12.59 -4.81
C LEU A 244 15.01 13.63 -3.70
N MET A 245 14.43 13.38 -2.52
CA MET A 245 14.56 14.27 -1.36
C MET A 245 16.01 14.37 -0.89
N MET A 246 16.74 13.25 -0.84
CA MET A 246 18.16 13.25 -0.50
C MET A 246 19.00 14.04 -1.50
N ALA A 247 18.73 13.87 -2.80
CA ALA A 247 19.46 14.60 -3.84
C ALA A 247 19.24 16.11 -3.69
N MET A 248 18.00 16.56 -3.47
CA MET A 248 17.70 17.98 -3.28
C MET A 248 18.35 18.52 -2.00
N ALA A 249 18.19 17.87 -0.86
CA ALA A 249 18.82 18.30 0.40
C ALA A 249 20.35 18.35 0.29
N GLY A 250 20.96 17.37 -0.37
CA GLY A 250 22.41 17.32 -0.60
C GLY A 250 22.90 18.45 -1.51
N LEU A 251 22.18 18.74 -2.59
CA LEU A 251 22.50 19.87 -3.47
C LEU A 251 22.37 21.21 -2.73
N MET A 252 21.29 21.41 -1.96
CA MET A 252 21.09 22.62 -1.16
C MET A 252 22.23 22.81 -0.14
N LEU A 253 22.61 21.76 0.57
CA LEU A 253 23.73 21.79 1.51
C LEU A 253 25.06 22.09 0.83
N TRP A 254 25.32 21.46 -0.31
CA TRP A 254 26.54 21.71 -1.08
C TRP A 254 26.64 23.19 -1.48
N THR A 255 25.56 23.76 -2.01
CA THR A 255 25.52 25.17 -2.40
C THR A 255 25.60 26.15 -1.23
N MET A 256 25.33 25.72 -0.01
CA MET A 256 25.44 26.56 1.20
C MET A 256 26.84 26.52 1.82
N LEU A 257 27.58 25.43 1.61
CA LEU A 257 28.89 25.21 2.22
C LEU A 257 30.05 25.60 1.29
N VAL A 258 29.79 25.75 -0.01
CA VAL A 258 30.75 26.09 -1.06
C VAL A 258 30.41 27.43 -1.66
#